data_AF-A0A357M418-F1
#
_entry.id   AF-A0A357M418-F1
#
_cell.length_a   1.000
_cell.length_b   1.000
_cell.length_c   1.000
_cell.angle_alpha   90.00
_cell.angle_beta   90.00
_cell.angle_gamma   90.00
#
_symmetry.space_group_name_H-M   'P 1'
#
loop_
_entity.id
_entity.type
_entity.pdbx_description
1 polymer ?
#
loop_
_entity_poly.entity_id
_entity_poly.type
_entity_poly.pdbx_seq_one_letter_code
_entity_poly.pdbx_strand_id
1 'polypeptide(L)' 'MNGKIVNEPYIDTEIEDPDFAALTVESGNYFVMGDNRHASASKDSRYFGSIPQDMIVGRADYIWWPLSKLKGL' A
#
# COMPACT_ATOMS: atom_id res chain seq x y z
N MET A 1 12.04 -3.54 2.49
CA MET A 1 12.06 -3.90 1.06
C MET A 1 13.43 -4.42 0.64
N ASN A 2 13.53 -5.66 0.13
CA ASN A 2 14.79 -6.26 -0.36
C ASN A 2 15.97 -6.14 0.63
N GLY A 3 15.72 -6.47 1.90
CA GLY A 3 16.72 -6.39 2.97
C GLY A 3 17.01 -4.98 3.50
N LYS A 4 16.37 -3.93 2.95
CA LYS A 4 16.50 -2.55 3.42
C LYS A 4 15.25 -2.10 4.16
N ILE A 5 15.43 -1.39 5.27
CA ILE A 5 14.33 -0.71 5.97
C ILE A 5 13.83 0.43 5.09
N VAL A 6 12.52 0.57 4.95
CA VAL A 6 11.86 1.64 4.21
C VAL A 6 11.01 2.44 5.20
N ASN A 7 11.13 3.76 5.14
CA ASN A 7 10.29 4.66 5.93
C ASN A 7 8.95 4.89 5.21
N GLU A 8 7.83 4.71 5.92
CA GLU A 8 6.47 4.90 5.42
C GLU A 8 5.82 6.09 6.17
N PRO A 9 6.10 7.35 5.80
CA PRO A 9 5.63 8.52 6.57
C PRO A 9 4.11 8.77 6.49
N TYR A 10 3.39 7.97 5.70
CA TYR A 10 1.97 8.11 5.44
C TYR A 10 1.08 7.20 6.31
N ILE A 11 1.68 6.32 7.10
CA ILE A 11 0.94 5.52 8.10
C ILE A 11 0.84 6.30 9.42
N ASP A 12 -0.28 6.18 10.10
CA ASP A 12 -0.59 6.86 11.37
C ASP A 12 -0.52 5.94 12.59
N THR A 13 -0.18 4.67 12.38
CA THR A 13 -0.11 3.63 13.41
C THR A 13 1.25 2.93 13.35
N GLU A 14 1.70 2.43 14.50
CA GLU A 14 2.81 1.48 14.52
C GLU A 14 2.37 0.17 13.87
N ILE A 15 3.32 -0.59 13.30
CA ILE A 15 3.00 -1.86 12.65
C ILE A 15 2.64 -2.86 13.76
N GLU A 16 1.34 -3.03 13.99
CA GLU A 16 0.78 -3.99 14.96
C GLU A 16 0.54 -5.39 14.36
N ASP A 17 0.52 -5.48 13.03
CA ASP A 17 0.28 -6.74 12.33
C ASP A 17 1.44 -7.73 12.57
N PRO A 18 1.13 -9.04 12.69
CA PRO A 18 2.16 -10.06 12.81
C PRO A 18 3.10 -10.06 11.60
N ASP A 19 4.34 -10.48 11.82
CA ASP A 19 5.36 -10.59 10.78
C ASP A 19 4.81 -11.36 9.56
N PHE A 20 4.76 -10.66 8.42
CA PHE A 20 4.40 -11.26 7.14
C PHE A 20 5.63 -11.96 6.55
N ALA A 21 5.46 -13.19 6.08
CA ALA A 21 6.57 -13.96 5.52
C ALA A 21 7.20 -13.24 4.33
N ALA A 22 8.53 -13.35 4.22
CA ALA A 22 9.24 -12.78 3.09
C ALA A 22 8.72 -13.39 1.78
N LEU A 23 8.38 -12.53 0.83
CA LEU A 23 7.84 -12.89 -0.47
C LEU A 23 8.60 -12.16 -1.58
N THR A 24 8.85 -12.86 -2.68
CA THR A 24 9.31 -12.25 -3.94
C THR A 24 8.11 -12.06 -4.85
N VAL A 25 7.84 -10.82 -5.26
CA VAL A 25 6.77 -10.51 -6.21
C VAL A 25 7.22 -10.90 -7.62
N GLU A 26 6.38 -11.66 -8.32
CA GLU A 26 6.64 -12.08 -9.70
C GLU A 26 6.63 -10.90 -10.67
N SER A 27 7.31 -11.07 -11.81
CA SER A 27 7.32 -10.06 -12.85
C SER A 27 5.90 -9.82 -13.40
N GLY A 28 5.52 -8.55 -13.56
CA GLY A 28 4.18 -8.17 -14.01
C GLY A 28 3.12 -8.15 -12.89
N ASN A 29 3.49 -8.48 -11.65
CA ASN A 29 2.61 -8.41 -10.49
C ASN A 29 3.02 -7.28 -9.52
N TYR A 30 2.08 -6.89 -8.68
CA TYR A 30 2.24 -5.86 -7.66
C TYR A 30 1.72 -6.38 -6.32
N PHE A 31 2.49 -6.14 -5.25
CA PHE A 31 2.02 -6.32 -3.88
C PHE A 31 1.53 -4.96 -3.37
N VAL A 32 0.26 -4.86 -2.98
CA VAL A 32 -0.38 -3.61 -2.56
C VAL A 32 -0.78 -3.69 -1.09
N MET A 33 -0.66 -2.56 -0.39
CA MET A 33 -1.06 -2.41 1.00
C MET A 33 -1.83 -1.11 1.17
N GLY A 34 -2.94 -1.14 1.90
CA GLY A 34 -3.68 0.07 2.24
C GLY A 34 -3.00 0.83 3.39
N ASP A 35 -3.15 2.15 3.42
CA ASP A 35 -2.53 3.01 4.45
C ASP A 35 -3.18 2.82 5.83
N ASN A 36 -4.45 2.39 5.88
CA ASN A 36 -5.13 2.05 7.13
C ASN A 36 -4.65 0.67 7.63
N ARG A 37 -3.52 0.66 8.33
CA ARG A 37 -2.82 -0.55 8.79
C ARG A 37 -3.37 -1.16 10.08
N HIS A 38 -4.44 -0.61 10.67
CA HIS A 38 -5.08 -1.22 11.83
C HIS A 38 -5.56 -2.65 11.52
N ALA A 39 -5.56 -3.52 12.53
CA ALA A 39 -5.90 -4.93 12.37
C ALA A 39 -7.24 -5.11 11.63
N SER A 40 -7.21 -5.82 10.50
CA SER A 40 -8.37 -6.06 9.60
C SER A 40 -9.02 -4.81 8.99
N ALA A 41 -8.44 -3.62 9.14
CA ALA A 41 -8.97 -2.39 8.57
C ALA A 41 -8.70 -2.26 7.07
N SER A 42 -7.68 -2.96 6.57
CA SER A 42 -7.40 -3.10 5.14
C SER A 42 -7.38 -4.58 4.74
N LYS A 43 -8.15 -4.93 3.71
CA LYS A 43 -8.06 -6.21 3.01
C LYS A 43 -7.24 -5.97 1.75
N ASP A 44 -5.95 -6.27 1.80
CA ASP A 44 -4.98 -6.02 0.74
C ASP A 44 -4.13 -7.28 0.43
N SER A 45 -2.97 -7.13 -0.22
CA SER A 45 -2.17 -8.28 -0.68
C SER A 45 -1.70 -9.20 0.45
N ARG A 46 -1.74 -8.75 1.71
CA ARG A 46 -1.51 -9.62 2.87
C ARG A 46 -2.57 -10.71 3.03
N TYR A 47 -3.78 -10.49 2.49
CA TYR A 47 -4.91 -11.41 2.55
C TYR A 47 -5.16 -12.13 1.23
N PHE A 48 -5.05 -11.43 0.08
CA PHE A 48 -5.40 -12.00 -1.23
C PHE A 48 -4.21 -12.23 -2.17
N GLY A 49 -2.98 -11.90 -1.76
CA GLY A 49 -1.78 -12.04 -2.58
C GLY A 49 -1.52 -10.87 -3.54
N SER A 50 -0.53 -11.00 -4.42
CA SER A 50 -0.22 -9.97 -5.41
C SER A 50 -1.26 -9.92 -6.54
N ILE A 51 -1.42 -8.76 -7.15
CA ILE A 51 -2.29 -8.55 -8.31
C ILE A 51 -1.48 -8.35 -9.59
N PRO A 52 -1.98 -8.78 -10.77
CA PRO A 52 -1.34 -8.47 -12.04
C PRO A 52 -1.50 -6.99 -12.41
N GLN A 53 -0.55 -6.49 -13.21
CA GLN A 53 -0.49 -5.09 -13.63
C GLN A 53 -1.75 -4.62 -14.38
N ASP A 54 -2.39 -5.51 -15.14
CA ASP A 54 -3.58 -5.21 -15.94
C ASP A 54 -4.83 -4.88 -15.08
N MET A 55 -4.83 -5.23 -13.80
CA MET A 55 -5.85 -4.81 -12.84
C MET A 55 -5.66 -3.37 -12.35
N ILE A 56 -4.52 -2.74 -12.64
CA ILE A 56 -4.23 -1.36 -12.25
C ILE A 56 -4.73 -0.41 -13.34
N VAL A 57 -5.84 0.28 -13.06
CA VAL A 57 -6.45 1.24 -14.00
C VAL A 57 -5.68 2.57 -14.06
N GLY A 58 -5.05 2.99 -12.96
CA GLY A 58 -4.33 4.25 -12.88
C GLY A 58 -3.73 4.52 -11.49
N ARG A 59 -3.16 5.71 -11.32
CA ARG A 59 -2.55 6.19 -10.06
C ARG A 59 -3.30 7.40 -9.53
N ALA A 60 -3.46 7.48 -8.22
CA ALA A 60 -3.93 8.69 -7.56
C ALA A 60 -2.76 9.67 -7.42
N ASP A 61 -2.86 10.84 -8.07
CA ASP A 61 -1.80 11.86 -8.06
C ASP A 61 -2.19 13.14 -7.28
N TYR A 62 -3.47 13.36 -6.99
CA TYR A 62 -3.96 14.61 -6.40
C TYR A 62 -5.10 14.40 -5.40
N ILE A 63 -5.09 15.21 -4.34
CA ILE A 63 -6.23 15.42 -3.45
C ILE A 63 -6.90 16.73 -3.87
N TRP A 64 -8.08 16.64 -4.47
CA TRP A 64 -8.75 17.79 -5.09
C TRP A 64 -9.81 18.47 -4.21
N TRP A 65 -10.27 17.81 -3.14
CA TRP A 65 -11.30 18.34 -2.25
C TRP A 65 -10.81 18.50 -0.79
N PRO A 66 -11.20 19.59 -0.08
CA PRO A 66 -11.88 20.77 -0.61
C PRO A 66 -10.97 21.55 -1.57
N LEU A 67 -11.55 22.29 -2.52
CA LEU A 67 -10.79 22.99 -3.57
C LEU A 67 -9.71 23.94 -3.01
N SER A 68 -9.92 24.52 -1.84
CA SER A 68 -8.94 25.37 -1.13
C SER A 68 -7.71 24.60 -0.62
N LYS A 69 -7.75 23.27 -0.63
CA LYS A 69 -6.68 22.36 -0.20
C LYS A 69 -6.20 21.47 -1.35
N LEU A 70 -6.44 21.86 -2.61
CA LEU A 70 -5.90 21.15 -3.77
C LEU A 70 -4.39 20.99 -3.62
N LYS A 71 -3.93 19.74 -3.55
CA LYS A 71 -2.50 19.42 -3.48
C LYS A 71 -2.19 18.10 -4.19
N GLY A 72 -0.96 17.97 -4.65
CA GLY A 72 -0.41 16.68 -5.09
C GLY A 72 -0.24 15.73 -3.92
N LEU A 73 -0.24 14.44 -4.22
CA LEU A 73 0.16 13.37 -3.31
C LEU A 73 1.68 13.23 -3.26
#